data_AF-A0A961CFY5-F1
#
_entry.id   AF-A0A961CFY5-F1
#
_cell.length_a   1.000
_cell.length_b   1.000
_cell.length_c   1.000
_cell.angle_alpha   90.00
_cell.angle_beta   90.00
_cell.angle_gamma   90.00
#
_symmetry.space_group_name_H-M   'P 1'
#
loop_
_entity.id
_entity.type
_entity.pdbx_description
1 polymer ?
#
loop_
_entity_poly.entity_id
_entity_poly.type
_entity_poly.pdbx_seq_one_letter_code
_entity_poly.pdbx_strand_id
1 'polypeptide(L)'
;MSWFNPPISWSEIERRLSDRPPAGRPQPADRSRYPGADGGDSPAWSNKRQAYEPPSDRGAAARGPADGGRGGDGHTGSPPRRTGSVPYAELHCHSNFSFLDGASHPEELAEEADRLGLEALALTDHDGCYGIVRFAE
;
A
#
# COMPACT_ATOMS: atom_id res chain seq x y z
N MET A 1 -7.62 6.99 30.29
CA MET A 1 -6.93 6.80 29.00
C MET A 1 -6.18 8.09 28.70
N SER A 2 -4.87 8.12 28.94
CA SER A 2 -4.08 9.36 28.88
C SER A 2 -3.17 9.28 27.65
N TRP A 3 -3.41 10.14 26.66
CA TRP A 3 -2.48 10.35 25.56
C TRP A 3 -1.34 11.24 26.07
N PHE A 4 -0.18 10.65 26.36
CA PHE A 4 1.02 11.42 26.67
C PHE A 4 1.59 11.96 25.37
N ASN A 5 1.49 13.28 25.17
CA ASN A 5 2.22 13.92 24.09
C ASN A 5 3.72 13.91 24.45
N PRO A 6 4.60 13.30 23.63
CA PRO A 6 6.03 13.33 23.90
C PRO A 6 6.55 14.79 23.91
N PRO A 7 7.65 15.09 24.64
CA PRO A 7 8.18 16.44 24.80
C PRO A 7 8.87 17.00 23.54
N ILE A 8 8.55 16.45 22.36
CA ILE A 8 9.08 16.85 21.06
C ILE A 8 8.12 17.82 20.39
N SER A 9 8.64 18.82 19.70
CA SER A 9 7.81 19.75 18.92
C SER A 9 7.25 19.06 17.68
N TRP A 10 6.13 19.56 17.17
CA TRP A 10 5.55 19.12 15.89
C TRP A 10 6.54 19.19 14.73
N SER A 11 7.37 20.24 14.69
CA SER A 11 8.43 20.38 13.69
C SER A 11 9.51 19.30 13.79
N GLU A 12 9.81 18.81 15.00
CA GLU A 12 10.78 17.72 15.22
C GLU A 12 10.17 16.36 14.86
N ILE A 13 8.87 16.17 15.11
CA ILE A 13 8.11 15.02 14.62
C ILE A 13 8.14 14.97 13.09
N GLU A 14 7.71 16.05 12.42
CA GLU A 14 7.69 16.18 10.97
C GLU A 14 9.09 15.94 10.36
N ARG A 15 10.12 16.54 10.96
CA ARG A 15 11.51 16.38 10.51
C ARG A 15 11.96 14.92 10.57
N ARG A 16 11.62 14.19 11.64
CA ARG A 16 11.95 12.76 11.79
C ARG A 16 11.18 11.89 10.81
N LEU A 17 9.89 12.13 10.65
CA LEU A 17 9.04 11.38 9.71
C LEU A 17 9.40 11.64 8.25
N SER A 18 9.94 12.83 7.94
CA SER A 18 10.37 13.21 6.59
C SER A 18 11.84 12.88 6.29
N ASP A 19 12.53 12.17 7.17
CA ASP A 19 13.96 11.85 7.07
C ASP A 19 14.88 13.07 6.88
N ARG A 20 14.44 14.26 7.31
CA ARG A 20 15.23 15.47 7.10
C ARG A 20 16.33 15.51 8.16
N PRO A 21 17.62 15.59 7.78
CA PRO A 21 18.70 15.62 8.76
C PRO A 21 18.58 16.86 9.67
N PRO A 22 19.00 16.78 10.94
CA PRO A 22 19.17 17.96 11.77
C PRO A 22 20.12 18.94 11.08
N ALA A 23 19.86 20.25 11.21
CA ALA A 23 20.76 21.26 10.67
C ALA A 23 22.18 21.06 11.22
N GLY A 24 23.16 20.88 10.31
CA GLY A 24 24.59 20.84 10.64
C GLY A 24 25.22 19.45 10.85
N ARG A 25 24.50 18.33 10.67
CA ARG A 25 25.13 17.00 10.69
C ARG A 25 25.46 16.53 9.26
N PRO A 26 26.71 16.12 8.94
CA PRO A 26 27.01 15.56 7.64
C PRO A 26 26.18 14.30 7.42
N GLN A 27 25.59 14.18 6.22
CA GLN A 27 24.86 12.98 5.81
C GLN A 27 25.85 11.81 5.89
N PRO A 28 25.50 10.68 6.56
CA PRO A 28 26.42 9.56 6.65
C PRO A 28 26.77 9.12 5.23
N ALA A 29 28.05 9.27 4.92
CA ALA A 29 28.66 8.81 3.69
C ALA A 29 28.72 7.30 3.79
N ASP A 30 27.63 6.63 3.40
CA ASP A 30 27.64 5.39 2.62
C ASP A 30 26.22 4.82 2.54
N ARG A 31 25.49 5.19 1.49
CA ARG A 31 24.23 4.53 1.10
C ARG A 31 24.47 3.17 0.41
N SER A 32 25.73 2.84 0.08
CA SER A 32 26.09 1.58 -0.59
C SER A 32 26.20 0.38 0.36
N ARG A 33 26.23 0.63 1.67
CA ARG A 33 26.34 -0.44 2.68
C ARG A 33 25.14 -1.40 2.68
N TYR A 34 24.04 -1.00 2.06
CA TYR A 34 22.75 -1.67 2.20
C TYR A 34 21.88 -1.61 0.93
N PRO A 35 22.28 -2.28 -0.15
CA PRO A 35 21.44 -2.43 -1.33
C PRO A 35 20.28 -3.39 -1.02
N GLY A 36 19.04 -2.99 -1.36
CA GLY A 36 17.88 -3.90 -1.30
C GLY A 36 17.11 -3.91 0.03
N ALA A 37 17.28 -2.91 0.89
CA ALA A 37 16.38 -2.74 2.03
C ALA A 37 15.05 -2.10 1.56
N ASP A 38 14.16 -2.94 1.05
CA ASP A 38 12.81 -2.74 0.54
C ASP A 38 11.65 -2.45 1.50
N GLY A 39 11.88 -2.44 2.80
CA GLY A 39 10.92 -2.12 3.85
C GLY A 39 9.69 -3.00 3.92
N GLY A 40 9.43 -3.90 2.97
CA GLY A 40 8.44 -4.99 2.98
C GLY A 40 8.63 -5.90 4.18
N ASP A 41 9.83 -6.48 4.18
CA ASP A 41 10.47 -7.33 5.20
C ASP A 41 11.89 -6.85 5.52
N SER A 42 12.20 -5.59 5.19
CA SER A 42 13.57 -5.15 5.37
C SER A 42 14.01 -5.13 6.82
N PRO A 43 15.31 -5.38 7.04
CA PRO A 43 15.88 -5.26 8.37
C PRO A 43 15.56 -3.90 8.99
N ALA A 44 15.40 -3.89 10.32
CA ALA A 44 14.99 -2.75 11.14
C ALA A 44 15.86 -1.47 11.04
N TRP A 45 16.86 -1.44 10.17
CA TRP A 45 17.80 -0.33 9.97
C TRP A 45 17.61 0.43 8.64
N SER A 46 16.63 0.09 7.79
CA SER A 46 16.26 0.94 6.63
C SER A 46 15.48 2.18 7.04
N ASN A 47 15.83 3.33 6.48
CA ASN A 47 15.10 4.59 6.72
C ASN A 47 13.84 4.73 5.84
N LYS A 48 13.70 3.96 4.75
CA LYS A 48 12.55 4.02 3.84
C LYS A 48 12.11 2.64 3.36
N ARG A 49 10.79 2.48 3.24
CA ARG A 49 10.20 1.40 2.41
C ARG A 49 10.53 1.65 0.94
N GLN A 50 10.89 0.59 0.21
CA GLN A 50 10.86 0.65 -1.24
C GLN A 50 9.41 0.50 -1.68
N ALA A 51 9.12 0.97 -2.90
CA ALA A 51 7.80 0.80 -3.49
C ALA A 51 7.45 -0.69 -3.58
N TYR A 52 6.19 -1.02 -3.32
CA TYR A 52 5.66 -2.36 -3.52
C TYR A 52 5.83 -2.80 -4.98
N GLU A 53 6.36 -4.00 -5.21
CA GLU A 53 6.48 -4.61 -6.53
C GLU A 53 5.54 -5.84 -6.61
N PRO A 54 4.53 -5.83 -7.50
CA PRO A 54 3.56 -6.91 -7.59
C PRO A 54 4.20 -8.18 -8.18
N PRO A 55 3.78 -9.40 -7.74
CA PRO A 55 4.24 -10.64 -8.34
C PRO A 55 3.93 -10.72 -9.86
N SER A 56 4.97 -10.92 -10.67
CA SER A 56 4.89 -10.93 -12.14
C SER A 56 3.90 -11.93 -12.76
N ASP A 57 3.54 -12.98 -12.03
CA ASP A 57 2.64 -14.06 -12.44
C ASP A 57 1.15 -13.75 -12.23
N ARG A 58 0.79 -12.78 -11.37
CA ARG A 58 -0.61 -12.44 -11.09
C ARG A 58 -1.31 -11.67 -12.22
N GLY A 59 -0.55 -10.92 -13.05
CA GLY A 59 -1.09 -10.13 -14.16
C GLY A 59 -1.42 -10.91 -15.45
N ALA A 60 -0.97 -12.17 -15.57
CA ALA A 60 -1.08 -12.93 -16.82
C ALA A 60 -2.37 -13.78 -16.93
N ALA A 61 -2.97 -14.17 -15.81
CA ALA A 61 -4.07 -15.15 -15.80
C ALA A 61 -5.46 -14.58 -16.15
N ALA A 62 -5.63 -13.26 -16.26
CA ALA A 62 -6.94 -12.61 -16.32
C ALA A 62 -7.31 -11.93 -17.66
N ARG A 63 -6.49 -12.04 -18.72
CA ARG A 63 -6.92 -11.59 -20.06
C ARG A 63 -7.74 -12.68 -20.73
N GLY A 64 -9.05 -12.70 -20.43
CA GLY A 64 -10.02 -13.42 -21.25
C GLY A 64 -10.02 -12.93 -22.72
N PRO A 65 -10.60 -13.69 -23.67
CA PRO A 65 -10.60 -13.31 -25.08
C PRO A 65 -11.28 -11.94 -25.24
N ALA A 66 -10.56 -10.99 -25.84
CA ALA A 66 -11.07 -9.65 -26.12
C ALA A 66 -12.12 -9.72 -27.24
N ASP A 67 -13.39 -9.45 -26.92
CA ASP A 67 -14.37 -9.12 -27.95
C ASP A 67 -14.07 -7.72 -28.49
N GLY A 68 -13.91 -7.64 -29.81
CA GLY A 68 -13.48 -6.44 -30.52
C GLY A 68 -14.48 -5.29 -30.40
N GLY A 69 -14.06 -4.21 -29.74
CA GLY A 69 -14.81 -2.96 -29.62
C GLY A 69 -13.89 -1.75 -29.75
N ARG A 70 -14.26 -0.84 -30.63
CA ARG A 70 -13.47 0.26 -31.20
C ARG A 70 -13.37 1.49 -30.27
N GLY A 71 -12.13 1.94 -30.02
CA GLY A 71 -11.66 3.34 -29.88
C GLY A 71 -12.24 4.26 -28.80
N GLY A 72 -11.36 4.86 -27.99
CA GLY A 72 -11.66 6.08 -27.22
C GLY A 72 -10.69 6.35 -26.07
N ASP A 73 -9.98 7.48 -26.17
CA ASP A 73 -9.32 8.31 -25.15
C ASP A 73 -8.70 7.68 -23.87
N GLY A 74 -7.37 7.86 -23.78
CA GLY A 74 -6.54 7.38 -22.68
C GLY A 74 -6.92 7.93 -21.31
N HIS A 75 -7.34 7.01 -20.45
CA HIS A 75 -7.01 7.03 -19.04
C HIS A 75 -6.50 5.63 -18.69
N THR A 76 -5.33 5.58 -18.07
CA THR A 76 -4.57 4.37 -17.77
C THR A 76 -5.36 3.38 -16.89
N GLY A 77 -5.61 2.17 -17.38
CA GLY A 77 -5.33 0.96 -16.59
C GLY A 77 -6.46 0.07 -16.07
N SER A 78 -7.73 0.48 -15.94
CA SER A 78 -8.74 -0.42 -15.35
C SER A 78 -9.42 -1.33 -16.40
N PRO A 79 -9.64 -2.63 -16.09
CA PRO A 79 -10.33 -3.53 -17.01
C PRO A 79 -11.76 -3.04 -17.31
N PRO A 80 -12.31 -3.33 -18.49
CA PRO A 80 -13.66 -2.91 -18.83
C PRO A 80 -14.66 -3.51 -17.84
N ARG A 81 -15.33 -2.65 -17.09
CA ARG A 81 -16.41 -3.03 -16.17
C ARG A 81 -17.47 -3.82 -16.96
N ARG A 82 -17.88 -4.98 -16.43
CA ARG A 82 -18.93 -5.78 -17.06
C ARG A 82 -20.19 -4.93 -17.18
N THR A 83 -20.56 -4.57 -18.40
CA THR A 83 -21.79 -3.82 -18.68
C THR A 83 -22.99 -4.68 -18.27
N GLY A 84 -23.63 -4.35 -17.15
CA GLY A 84 -24.81 -5.04 -16.63
C GLY A 84 -24.74 -5.52 -15.18
N SER A 85 -23.62 -5.35 -14.47
CA SER A 85 -23.56 -5.62 -13.02
C SER A 85 -23.78 -4.36 -12.18
N VAL A 86 -24.49 -4.51 -11.06
CA VAL A 86 -24.55 -3.48 -10.01
C VAL A 86 -23.14 -3.29 -9.44
N PRO A 87 -22.61 -2.06 -9.35
CA PRO A 87 -21.32 -1.80 -8.71
C PRO A 87 -21.31 -2.34 -7.27
N TYR A 88 -20.25 -3.05 -6.90
CA TYR A 88 -20.08 -3.61 -5.56
C TYR A 88 -18.86 -2.99 -4.89
N ALA A 89 -19.01 -2.61 -3.62
CA ALA A 89 -17.92 -2.12 -2.77
C ALA A 89 -17.82 -3.01 -1.54
N GLU A 90 -16.61 -3.45 -1.21
CA GLU A 90 -16.35 -4.20 0.02
C GLU A 90 -16.03 -3.22 1.14
N LEU A 91 -16.85 -3.19 2.18
CA LEU A 91 -16.72 -2.22 3.28
C LEU A 91 -16.24 -2.85 4.59
N HIS A 92 -16.04 -4.17 4.60
CA HIS A 92 -15.58 -4.92 5.77
C HIS A 92 -14.53 -5.94 5.34
N CYS A 93 -13.27 -5.51 5.32
CA CYS A 93 -12.13 -6.35 4.97
C CYS A 93 -11.06 -6.34 6.06
N HIS A 94 -10.48 -7.49 6.35
CA HIS A 94 -9.40 -7.65 7.32
C HIS A 94 -8.09 -8.03 6.62
N SER A 95 -7.03 -7.28 6.88
CA SER A 95 -5.68 -7.66 6.47
C SER A 95 -5.01 -8.54 7.53
N ASN A 96 -3.83 -9.07 7.21
CA ASN A 96 -2.99 -9.80 8.15
C ASN A 96 -2.52 -9.01 9.38
N PHE A 97 -2.81 -7.70 9.45
CA PHE A 97 -2.68 -6.91 10.66
C PHE A 97 -3.81 -7.17 11.68
N SER A 98 -4.91 -7.81 11.27
CA SER A 98 -5.91 -8.39 12.14
C SER A 98 -5.46 -9.77 12.60
N PHE A 99 -4.82 -9.84 13.78
CA PHE A 99 -4.16 -11.06 14.24
C PHE A 99 -5.13 -12.26 14.35
N LEU A 100 -4.74 -13.40 13.75
CA LEU A 100 -5.53 -14.64 13.66
C LEU A 100 -6.86 -14.52 12.91
N ASP A 101 -7.11 -13.40 12.24
CA ASP A 101 -8.40 -13.09 11.62
C ASP A 101 -8.26 -12.68 10.15
N GLY A 102 -7.21 -11.94 9.81
CA GLY A 102 -6.84 -11.68 8.42
C GLY A 102 -5.59 -12.44 7.98
N ALA A 103 -5.55 -12.79 6.69
CA ALA A 103 -4.48 -13.60 6.11
C ALA A 103 -3.68 -12.87 5.02
N SER A 104 -4.30 -11.93 4.31
CA SER A 104 -3.71 -11.23 3.15
C SER A 104 -3.07 -9.91 3.55
N HIS A 105 -2.01 -9.52 2.84
CA HIS A 105 -1.44 -8.19 2.98
C HIS A 105 -2.39 -7.12 2.41
N PRO A 106 -2.39 -5.88 2.93
CA PRO A 106 -3.23 -4.79 2.40
C PRO A 106 -3.07 -4.56 0.89
N GLU A 107 -1.85 -4.67 0.38
CA GLU A 107 -1.51 -4.49 -1.03
C GLU A 107 -2.16 -5.59 -1.91
N GLU A 108 -2.12 -6.84 -1.45
CA GLU A 108 -2.76 -7.96 -2.15
C GLU A 108 -4.29 -7.84 -2.18
N LEU A 109 -4.88 -7.30 -1.12
CA LEU A 109 -6.32 -7.03 -1.06
C LEU A 109 -6.72 -5.94 -2.08
N ALA A 110 -5.91 -4.89 -2.22
CA ALA A 110 -6.13 -3.84 -3.20
C ALA A 110 -5.99 -4.35 -4.65
N GLU A 111 -4.97 -5.16 -4.93
CA GLU A 111 -4.80 -5.83 -6.23
C GLU A 111 -6.01 -6.69 -6.59
N GLU A 112 -6.48 -7.51 -5.63
CA GLU A 112 -7.60 -8.41 -5.85
C GLU A 112 -8.91 -7.64 -6.04
N ALA A 113 -9.10 -6.52 -5.33
CA ALA A 113 -10.23 -5.62 -5.53
C ALA A 113 -10.27 -5.04 -6.94
N ASP A 114 -9.14 -4.58 -7.48
CA ASP A 114 -9.04 -4.10 -8.87
C ASP A 114 -9.29 -5.24 -9.86
N ARG A 115 -8.69 -6.41 -9.63
CA ARG A 115 -8.88 -7.60 -10.46
C ARG A 115 -10.35 -8.03 -10.54
N LEU A 116 -11.08 -7.95 -9.43
CA LEU A 116 -12.49 -8.28 -9.34
C LEU A 116 -13.41 -7.15 -9.86
N GLY A 117 -12.87 -5.96 -10.09
CA GLY A 117 -13.62 -4.79 -10.54
C GLY A 117 -14.51 -4.20 -9.44
N LEU A 118 -14.04 -4.21 -8.19
CA LEU A 118 -14.72 -3.56 -7.08
C LEU A 118 -14.76 -2.04 -7.30
N GLU A 119 -15.86 -1.41 -6.88
CA GLU A 119 -16.00 0.04 -6.88
C GLU A 119 -15.11 0.69 -5.83
N ALA A 120 -15.05 0.06 -4.66
CA ALA A 120 -14.25 0.50 -3.53
C ALA A 120 -13.93 -0.68 -2.61
N LEU A 121 -12.88 -0.51 -1.82
CA LEU A 121 -12.45 -1.43 -0.77
C LEU A 121 -12.17 -0.62 0.50
N ALA A 122 -12.73 -1.02 1.63
CA ALA A 122 -12.41 -0.48 2.95
C ALA A 122 -11.64 -1.52 3.77
N LEU A 123 -10.53 -1.09 4.37
CA LEU A 123 -9.76 -1.89 5.31
C LEU A 123 -10.19 -1.60 6.75
N THR A 124 -10.68 -2.62 7.45
CA THR A 124 -11.27 -2.55 8.80
C THR A 124 -10.58 -3.51 9.76
N ASP A 125 -9.29 -3.30 10.02
CA ASP A 125 -8.52 -4.20 10.88
C ASP A 125 -9.04 -4.24 12.33
N HIS A 126 -8.89 -5.40 12.98
CA HIS A 126 -9.23 -5.55 14.39
C HIS A 126 -8.32 -4.72 15.30
N ASP A 127 -8.93 -4.00 16.24
CA ASP A 127 -8.26 -3.27 17.32
C ASP A 127 -7.15 -2.30 16.87
N GLY A 128 -7.24 -1.78 15.63
CA GLY A 128 -6.30 -0.77 15.15
C GLY A 128 -6.40 -0.43 13.66
N CYS A 129 -5.43 0.36 13.21
CA CYS A 129 -5.30 0.79 11.81
C CYS A 129 -3.89 0.47 11.28
N TYR A 130 -3.31 -0.66 11.68
CA TYR A 130 -1.91 -0.96 11.41
C TYR A 130 -1.63 -1.17 9.91
N GLY A 131 -2.60 -1.70 9.15
CA GLY A 131 -2.48 -1.87 7.70
C GLY A 131 -2.68 -0.59 6.87
N ILE A 132 -3.14 0.52 7.45
CA ILE A 132 -3.61 1.68 6.68
C ILE A 132 -2.51 2.37 5.88
N VAL A 133 -1.28 2.40 6.41
CA VAL A 133 -0.15 3.04 5.71
C VAL A 133 0.16 2.29 4.43
N ARG A 134 0.21 0.95 4.49
CA ARG A 134 0.46 0.12 3.31
C ARG A 134 -0.70 0.10 2.33
N PHE A 135 -1.92 0.23 2.84
CA PHE A 135 -3.12 0.30 2.02
C PHE A 135 -3.23 1.60 1.20
N ALA A 136 -2.61 2.68 1.68
CA ALA A 136 -2.72 4.01 1.08
C ALA A 136 -1.52 4.42 0.21
N GLU A 137 -0.49 3.59 0.13
CA GLU A 137 0.69 3.77 -0.73
C GLU A 137 0.37 3.46 -2.21
#